data_AF-A0A2R6NCU3-F1
#
_entry.id   AF-A0A2R6NCU3-F1
#
_cell.length_a   1.000
_cell.length_b   1.000
_cell.length_c   1.000
_cell.angle_alpha   90.00
_cell.angle_beta   90.00
_cell.angle_gamma   90.00
#
_symmetry.space_group_name_H-M   'P 1'
#
loop_
_entity.id
_entity.type
_entity.pdbx_description
1 polymer ?
#
loop_
_entity_poly.entity_id
_entity_poly.type
_entity_poly.pdbx_seq_one_letter_code
_entity_poly.pdbx_strand_id
1 'polypeptide(L)'
;MSEYEVHQPSFAGTTRNDWEFPSEVDFDTEDLPAAADRFLLSKSGFDEPDAFEDLALPVVTSRGELSYNALWAAKRGPYSVERIDGLDAETRQEVEQLIDDLGHEHFEEFGDVTLPAARREATVSNGGLDGSDEDDEFFTIGHATPTPARSAVGLLVLVGASAAIDRLRR
;
A
#
# COMPACT_ATOMS: atom_id res chain seq x y z
N MET A 1 -2.55 -17.59 -14.48
CA MET A 1 -3.89 -17.00 -14.68
C MET A 1 -4.33 -16.68 -13.28
N SER A 2 -4.41 -15.39 -12.97
CA SER A 2 -4.62 -14.96 -11.61
C SER A 2 -6.03 -15.35 -11.22
N GLU A 3 -6.20 -15.71 -9.96
CA GLU A 3 -7.53 -15.92 -9.40
C GLU A 3 -8.28 -14.59 -9.25
N TYR A 4 -7.63 -13.45 -9.52
CA TYR A 4 -8.20 -12.13 -9.36
C TYR A 4 -8.66 -11.52 -10.69
N GLU A 5 -9.83 -10.90 -10.63
CA GLU A 5 -10.39 -10.02 -11.65
C GLU A 5 -10.10 -8.56 -11.30
N VAL A 6 -9.82 -7.74 -12.32
CA VAL A 6 -9.62 -6.29 -12.19
C VAL A 6 -10.89 -5.57 -12.60
N HIS A 7 -11.30 -4.58 -11.81
CA HIS A 7 -12.48 -3.77 -12.06
C HIS A 7 -12.19 -2.27 -11.97
N GLN A 8 -12.86 -1.50 -12.82
CA GLN A 8 -12.83 -0.04 -12.76
C GLN A 8 -13.94 0.46 -11.82
N PRO A 9 -13.59 1.14 -10.72
CA PRO A 9 -14.54 1.47 -9.68
C PRO A 9 -15.49 2.60 -10.11
N SER A 10 -16.68 2.62 -9.50
CA SER A 10 -17.69 3.65 -9.72
C SER A 10 -17.69 4.68 -8.58
N PHE A 11 -17.64 5.97 -8.91
CA PHE A 11 -17.63 7.05 -7.93
C PHE A 11 -18.31 8.32 -8.48
N ALA A 12 -18.82 9.15 -7.56
CA ALA A 12 -19.55 10.39 -7.88
C ALA A 12 -18.74 11.66 -7.62
N GLY A 13 -17.55 11.53 -7.03
CA GLY A 13 -16.69 12.65 -6.66
C GLY A 13 -15.31 12.19 -6.24
N THR A 14 -14.48 13.14 -5.79
CA THR A 14 -13.09 12.88 -5.39
C THR A 14 -12.82 13.51 -4.03
N THR A 15 -11.91 12.91 -3.25
CA THR A 15 -11.55 13.41 -1.93
C THR A 15 -10.06 13.22 -1.62
N ARG A 16 -9.53 14.12 -0.79
CA ARG A 16 -8.19 14.05 -0.20
C ARG A 16 -8.25 13.92 1.33
N ASN A 17 -9.44 13.66 1.88
CA ASN A 17 -9.63 13.48 3.31
C ASN A 17 -8.83 12.28 3.84
N ASP A 18 -8.64 12.26 5.15
CA ASP A 18 -8.04 11.11 5.83
C ASP A 18 -8.77 9.82 5.45
N TRP A 19 -8.00 8.76 5.29
CA TRP A 19 -8.50 7.48 4.84
C TRP A 19 -7.93 6.39 5.73
N GLU A 20 -8.83 5.63 6.31
CA GLU A 20 -8.54 4.40 7.03
C GLU A 20 -9.04 3.23 6.18
N PHE A 21 -8.35 2.09 6.30
CA PHE A 21 -8.80 0.89 5.59
C PHE A 21 -10.19 0.51 6.08
N PRO A 22 -11.19 0.45 5.20
CA PRO A 22 -12.56 0.24 5.61
C PRO A 22 -12.75 -1.23 6.03
N SER A 23 -13.61 -1.42 7.02
CA SER A 23 -13.98 -2.72 7.55
C SER A 23 -15.32 -3.16 6.97
N GLU A 24 -15.67 -4.44 7.14
CA GLU A 24 -16.94 -5.00 6.63
C GLU A 24 -18.16 -4.16 7.07
N VAL A 25 -18.15 -3.63 8.29
CA VAL A 25 -19.25 -2.81 8.84
C VAL A 25 -19.42 -1.44 8.18
N ASP A 26 -18.44 -1.02 7.39
CA ASP A 26 -18.48 0.23 6.61
C ASP A 26 -19.19 0.06 5.26
N PHE A 27 -19.58 -1.17 4.90
CA PHE A 27 -20.25 -1.52 3.65
C PHE A 27 -21.60 -2.20 3.89
N ASP A 28 -22.54 -1.98 2.95
CA ASP A 28 -23.77 -2.76 2.89
C ASP A 28 -23.48 -4.17 2.37
N THR A 29 -23.04 -5.07 3.26
CA THR A 29 -22.77 -6.48 2.90
C THR A 29 -24.00 -7.32 2.61
N GLU A 30 -25.19 -6.75 2.81
CA GLU A 30 -26.44 -7.31 2.30
C GLU A 30 -26.55 -7.18 0.76
N ASP A 31 -25.78 -6.26 0.16
CA ASP A 31 -25.68 -6.03 -1.28
C ASP A 31 -24.20 -5.97 -1.70
N LEU A 32 -23.54 -7.14 -1.65
CA LEU A 32 -22.11 -7.27 -1.98
C LEU A 32 -21.73 -6.76 -3.38
N PRO A 33 -22.52 -6.96 -4.46
CA PRO A 33 -22.21 -6.37 -5.76
C PRO A 33 -22.10 -4.83 -5.70
N ALA A 34 -23.02 -4.16 -5.00
CA ALA A 34 -22.95 -2.72 -4.81
C ALA A 34 -21.77 -2.28 -3.93
N ALA A 35 -21.32 -3.13 -3.00
CA ALA A 35 -20.10 -2.90 -2.25
C ALA A 35 -18.85 -3.06 -3.14
N ALA A 36 -18.86 -4.04 -4.06
CA ALA A 36 -17.75 -4.41 -4.94
C ALA A 36 -17.35 -3.28 -5.90
N ASP A 37 -18.30 -2.44 -6.35
CA ASP A 37 -18.04 -1.24 -7.18
C ASP A 37 -16.99 -0.27 -6.59
N ARG A 38 -16.67 -0.39 -5.29
CA ARG A 38 -15.70 0.46 -4.60
C ARG A 38 -14.28 -0.11 -4.58
N PHE A 39 -14.10 -1.34 -5.05
CA PHE A 39 -12.86 -2.12 -5.01
C PHE A 39 -12.27 -2.27 -6.41
N LEU A 40 -10.95 -2.48 -6.48
CA LEU A 40 -10.25 -2.69 -7.75
C LEU A 40 -10.05 -4.17 -8.09
N LEU A 41 -10.08 -5.04 -7.09
CA LEU A 41 -9.78 -6.46 -7.24
C LEU A 41 -10.83 -7.35 -6.57
N SER A 42 -11.12 -8.49 -7.20
CA SER A 42 -11.96 -9.54 -6.62
C SER A 42 -11.43 -10.93 -6.97
N LYS A 43 -11.39 -11.87 -6.01
CA LYS A 43 -11.05 -13.29 -6.27
C LYS A 43 -12.20 -14.08 -6.89
N SER A 44 -13.44 -13.69 -6.59
CA SER A 44 -14.65 -14.40 -7.00
C SER A 44 -15.37 -13.72 -8.18
N GLY A 45 -14.91 -12.53 -8.60
CA GLY A 45 -15.58 -11.67 -9.58
C GLY A 45 -16.44 -10.58 -8.93
N PHE A 46 -16.96 -9.66 -9.75
CA PHE A 46 -17.71 -8.48 -9.28
C PHE A 46 -19.23 -8.58 -9.44
N ASP A 47 -19.74 -9.40 -10.37
CA ASP A 47 -21.18 -9.55 -10.60
C ASP A 47 -21.88 -10.24 -9.40
N GLU A 48 -21.25 -11.27 -8.85
CA GLU A 48 -21.76 -12.08 -7.73
C GLU A 48 -20.58 -12.50 -6.84
N PRO A 49 -19.98 -11.59 -6.06
CA PRO A 49 -18.87 -11.93 -5.16
C PRO A 49 -19.33 -12.93 -4.08
N ASP A 50 -18.50 -13.93 -3.80
CA ASP A 50 -18.81 -14.99 -2.83
C ASP A 50 -18.75 -14.46 -1.38
N ALA A 51 -17.77 -13.60 -1.08
CA ALA A 51 -17.59 -12.99 0.23
C ALA A 51 -16.93 -11.60 0.15
N PHE A 52 -17.10 -10.80 1.19
CA PHE A 52 -16.44 -9.49 1.32
C PHE A 52 -14.91 -9.62 1.34
N GLU A 53 -14.38 -10.71 1.88
CA GLU A 53 -12.94 -10.99 1.95
C GLU A 53 -12.28 -11.28 0.58
N ASP A 54 -13.08 -11.55 -0.45
CA ASP A 54 -12.59 -11.72 -1.82
C ASP A 54 -12.31 -10.38 -2.50
N LEU A 55 -12.90 -9.29 -1.98
CA LEU A 55 -12.72 -7.94 -2.49
C LEU A 55 -11.47 -7.30 -1.89
N ALA A 56 -10.64 -6.70 -2.75
CA ALA A 56 -9.38 -6.10 -2.36
C ALA A 56 -9.18 -4.71 -2.99
N LEU A 57 -8.36 -3.90 -2.31
CA LEU A 57 -8.04 -2.52 -2.70
C LEU A 57 -9.28 -1.62 -2.78
N PRO A 58 -9.93 -1.31 -1.63
CA PRO A 58 -10.98 -0.31 -1.60
C PRO A 58 -10.39 1.08 -1.88
N VAL A 59 -10.84 1.73 -2.96
CA VAL A 59 -10.36 3.06 -3.37
C VAL A 59 -11.44 4.14 -3.33
N VAL A 60 -12.71 3.73 -3.22
CA VAL A 60 -13.85 4.61 -3.06
C VAL A 60 -14.35 4.57 -1.62
N THR A 61 -14.62 5.73 -1.05
CA THR A 61 -15.14 5.87 0.32
C THR A 61 -16.58 5.36 0.44
N SER A 62 -17.06 5.17 1.67
CA SER A 62 -18.48 4.87 1.95
C SER A 62 -19.44 5.94 1.39
N ARG A 63 -18.95 7.17 1.17
CA ARG A 63 -19.68 8.29 0.57
C ARG A 63 -19.71 8.26 -0.96
N GLY A 64 -19.04 7.31 -1.61
CA GLY A 64 -18.96 7.21 -3.06
C GLY A 64 -17.94 8.17 -3.70
N GLU A 65 -16.94 8.62 -2.93
CA GLU A 65 -15.87 9.51 -3.41
C GLU A 65 -14.58 8.72 -3.62
N LEU A 66 -13.93 8.86 -4.78
CA LEU A 66 -12.60 8.33 -5.03
C LEU A 66 -11.57 9.01 -4.12
N SER A 67 -10.80 8.25 -3.36
CA SER A 67 -9.86 8.78 -2.37
C SER A 67 -8.42 8.77 -2.88
N TYR A 68 -7.77 9.94 -2.86
CA TYR A 68 -6.33 10.06 -3.14
C TYR A 68 -5.51 9.18 -2.21
N ASN A 69 -5.84 9.20 -0.91
CA ASN A 69 -5.09 8.46 0.11
C ASN A 69 -5.28 6.94 -0.03
N ALA A 70 -6.47 6.50 -0.46
CA ALA A 70 -6.73 5.10 -0.75
C ALA A 70 -5.94 4.61 -1.97
N LEU A 71 -5.92 5.38 -3.06
CA LEU A 71 -5.10 5.08 -4.24
C LEU A 71 -3.60 5.05 -3.90
N TRP A 72 -3.13 6.01 -3.11
CA TRP A 72 -1.75 6.02 -2.64
C TRP A 72 -1.43 4.79 -1.79
N ALA A 73 -2.34 4.39 -0.90
CA ALA A 73 -2.18 3.20 -0.06
C ALA A 73 -2.20 1.90 -0.86
N ALA A 74 -3.07 1.81 -1.87
CA ALA A 74 -3.13 0.69 -2.82
C ALA A 74 -1.87 0.59 -3.69
N LYS A 75 -1.20 1.72 -3.97
CA LYS A 75 0.06 1.72 -4.72
C LYS A 75 1.29 1.41 -3.86
N ARG A 76 1.43 2.07 -2.70
CA ARG A 76 2.69 2.13 -1.92
C ARG A 76 2.52 1.89 -0.43
N GLY A 77 1.28 1.78 0.05
CA GLY A 77 0.96 1.66 1.46
C GLY A 77 1.06 0.24 2.01
N PRO A 78 0.63 0.04 3.27
CA PRO A 78 0.59 -1.27 3.91
C PRO A 78 -0.40 -2.25 3.27
N TYR A 79 -1.32 -1.73 2.45
CA TYR A 79 -2.32 -2.50 1.71
C TYR A 79 -2.05 -2.47 0.20
N SER A 80 -0.79 -2.32 -0.19
CA SER A 80 -0.45 -2.19 -1.61
C SER A 80 -0.71 -3.47 -2.40
N VAL A 81 -0.95 -3.31 -3.69
CA VAL A 81 -1.13 -4.40 -4.66
C VAL A 81 0.05 -5.41 -4.65
N GLU A 82 1.27 -4.95 -4.32
CA GLU A 82 2.44 -5.81 -4.18
C GLU A 82 2.35 -6.82 -3.02
N ARG A 83 1.50 -6.53 -2.02
CA ARG A 83 1.33 -7.39 -0.83
C ARG A 83 0.19 -8.39 -0.98
N ILE A 84 -0.53 -8.38 -2.10
CA ILE A 84 -1.63 -9.31 -2.36
C ILE A 84 -1.04 -10.64 -2.82
N ASP A 85 -1.22 -11.67 -1.99
CA ASP A 85 -0.84 -13.04 -2.31
C ASP A 85 -1.71 -13.59 -3.46
N GLY A 86 -1.09 -14.35 -4.37
CA GLY A 86 -1.77 -15.00 -5.49
C GLY A 86 -2.02 -14.11 -6.73
N LEU A 87 -1.59 -12.85 -6.69
CA LEU A 87 -1.69 -11.95 -7.85
C LEU A 87 -0.55 -12.20 -8.84
N ASP A 88 -0.90 -12.57 -10.09
CA ASP A 88 0.10 -12.74 -11.15
C ASP A 88 0.73 -11.38 -11.55
N ALA A 89 1.92 -11.42 -12.15
CA ALA A 89 2.65 -10.20 -12.52
C ALA A 89 1.90 -9.33 -13.54
N GLU A 90 1.18 -9.93 -14.47
CA GLU A 90 0.38 -9.23 -15.49
C GLU A 90 -0.79 -8.48 -14.83
N THR A 91 -1.59 -9.16 -14.00
CA THR A 91 -2.71 -8.55 -13.27
C THR A 91 -2.24 -7.47 -12.30
N ARG A 92 -1.09 -7.67 -11.64
CA ARG A 92 -0.49 -6.63 -10.79
C ARG A 92 -0.18 -5.37 -11.60
N GLN A 93 0.47 -5.52 -12.75
CA GLN A 93 0.80 -4.40 -13.62
C GLN A 93 -0.45 -3.68 -14.13
N GLU A 94 -1.51 -4.42 -14.45
CA GLU A 94 -2.80 -3.86 -14.86
C GLU A 94 -3.41 -2.99 -13.75
N VAL A 95 -3.45 -3.50 -12.51
CA VAL A 95 -3.96 -2.75 -11.36
C VAL A 95 -3.10 -1.52 -11.05
N GLU A 96 -1.77 -1.64 -11.11
CA GLU A 96 -0.87 -0.50 -10.92
C GLU A 96 -1.13 0.62 -11.94
N GLN A 97 -1.33 0.24 -13.22
CA GLN A 97 -1.69 1.18 -14.27
C GLN A 97 -3.05 1.82 -14.01
N LEU A 98 -4.07 1.04 -13.62
CA LEU A 98 -5.39 1.57 -13.28
C LEU A 98 -5.34 2.56 -12.11
N ILE A 99 -4.55 2.27 -11.07
CA ILE A 99 -4.35 3.19 -9.94
C ILE A 99 -3.70 4.50 -10.42
N ASP A 100 -2.70 4.40 -11.30
CA ASP A 100 -2.05 5.58 -11.89
C ASP A 100 -2.99 6.39 -12.77
N ASP A 101 -3.78 5.74 -13.62
CA ASP A 101 -4.75 6.39 -14.49
C ASP A 101 -5.81 7.13 -13.67
N LEU A 102 -6.45 6.46 -12.71
CA LEU A 102 -7.42 7.08 -11.78
C LEU A 102 -6.79 8.22 -10.99
N GLY A 103 -5.56 8.01 -10.53
CA GLY A 103 -4.81 9.00 -9.77
C GLY A 103 -4.51 10.26 -10.58
N HIS A 104 -3.92 10.10 -11.76
CA HIS A 104 -3.51 11.21 -12.62
C HIS A 104 -4.70 11.91 -13.30
N GLU A 105 -5.78 11.19 -13.61
CA GLU A 105 -7.00 11.79 -14.18
C GLU A 105 -7.70 12.69 -13.17
N HIS A 106 -7.75 12.29 -11.90
CA HIS A 106 -8.54 12.99 -10.88
C HIS A 106 -7.72 13.84 -9.91
N PHE A 107 -6.41 13.66 -9.85
CA PHE A 107 -5.53 14.37 -8.94
C PHE A 107 -4.21 14.79 -9.64
N GLU A 108 -4.08 16.08 -9.91
CA GLU A 108 -2.93 16.67 -10.63
C GLU A 108 -1.54 16.31 -10.05
N GLU A 109 -1.46 16.09 -8.73
CA GLU A 109 -0.21 15.78 -8.00
C GLU A 109 -0.09 14.28 -7.64
N PHE A 110 -0.87 13.41 -8.26
CA PHE A 110 -0.75 11.97 -8.04
C PHE A 110 0.62 11.47 -8.50
N GLY A 111 1.27 10.61 -7.72
CA GLY A 111 2.56 10.03 -8.10
C GLY A 111 3.78 10.97 -8.05
N ASP A 112 3.61 12.30 -8.06
CA ASP A 112 4.71 13.29 -8.10
C ASP A 112 5.48 13.45 -6.77
N VAL A 113 5.25 12.53 -5.83
CA VAL A 113 6.15 12.30 -4.70
C VAL A 113 7.27 11.39 -5.20
N THR A 114 8.26 11.99 -5.87
CA THR A 114 9.56 11.35 -6.09
C THR A 114 10.20 11.15 -4.72
N LEU A 115 10.13 9.94 -4.17
CA LEU A 115 11.02 9.57 -3.07
C LEU A 115 12.44 9.84 -3.56
N PRO A 116 13.28 10.58 -2.81
CA PRO A 116 14.66 10.82 -3.22
C PRO A 116 15.26 9.46 -3.55
N ALA A 117 15.69 9.30 -4.80
CA ALA A 117 16.20 8.04 -5.31
C ALA A 117 17.25 7.54 -4.30
N ALA A 118 16.87 6.53 -3.50
CA ALA A 118 17.83 5.84 -2.67
C ALA A 118 18.79 5.16 -3.65
N ARG A 119 19.88 5.88 -3.94
CA ARG A 119 21.11 5.45 -4.57
C ARG A 119 20.99 4.12 -5.31
N ARG A 120 20.34 4.15 -6.48
CA ARG A 120 20.66 3.19 -7.54
C ARG A 120 21.96 3.67 -8.17
N GLU A 121 23.07 3.54 -7.44
CA GLU A 121 24.36 3.44 -8.10
C GLU A 121 24.40 2.06 -8.76
N ALA A 122 23.97 2.08 -10.02
CA ALA A 122 24.30 1.07 -10.99
C ALA A 122 25.83 1.00 -11.11
N THR A 123 26.46 0.07 -10.41
CA THR A 123 27.76 -0.44 -10.85
C THR A 123 27.50 -1.61 -11.79
N VAL A 124 27.02 -1.29 -12.99
CA VAL A 124 27.24 -2.16 -14.13
C VAL A 124 28.69 -1.93 -14.53
N SER A 125 29.60 -2.73 -13.98
CA SER A 125 30.97 -2.78 -14.48
C SER A 125 31.19 -4.19 -15.04
N ASN A 126 30.85 -4.34 -16.31
CA ASN A 126 31.44 -5.36 -17.16
C ASN A 126 32.95 -5.08 -17.24
N GLY A 127 33.78 -6.05 -16.90
CA GLY A 127 35.24 -5.95 -17.07
C GLY A 127 35.88 -7.28 -16.70
N GLY A 128 36.37 -8.01 -17.71
CA GLY A 128 36.84 -9.39 -17.62
C GLY A 128 37.99 -9.58 -16.62
N LEU A 129 37.99 -10.76 -15.99
CA LEU A 129 39.14 -11.28 -15.28
C LEU A 129 39.87 -12.23 -16.25
N ASP A 130 40.92 -11.70 -16.87
CA ASP A 130 41.95 -12.42 -17.60
C ASP A 130 43.29 -12.22 -16.89
N GLY A 131 44.00 -13.32 -16.65
CA GLY A 131 45.47 -13.36 -16.62
C GLY A 131 46.24 -12.82 -15.41
N SER A 132 46.58 -13.74 -14.50
CA SER A 132 47.94 -14.11 -14.08
C SER A 132 48.90 -13.17 -13.29
N ASP A 133 49.71 -13.87 -12.48
CA ASP A 133 50.96 -13.54 -11.75
C ASP A 133 50.83 -12.69 -10.47
N GLU A 134 51.02 -13.26 -9.26
CA GLU A 134 52.33 -13.49 -8.57
C GLU A 134 52.96 -12.14 -8.18
N ASP A 135 53.25 -11.73 -6.94
CA ASP A 135 53.49 -12.34 -5.63
C ASP A 135 53.21 -11.25 -4.55
N ASP A 136 52.93 -11.64 -3.29
CA ASP A 136 53.68 -11.26 -2.07
C ASP A 136 52.81 -11.46 -0.79
N GLU A 137 53.45 -12.01 0.22
CA GLU A 137 52.88 -12.62 1.42
C GLU A 137 52.53 -11.62 2.55
N PHE A 138 51.37 -11.87 3.19
CA PHE A 138 51.10 -11.87 4.64
C PHE A 138 51.40 -10.65 5.58
N PHE A 139 50.33 -10.03 6.08
CA PHE A 139 49.79 -10.05 7.47
C PHE A 139 49.21 -8.70 7.97
N THR A 140 47.89 -8.72 8.24
CA THR A 140 47.06 -8.03 9.26
C THR A 140 47.32 -6.57 9.63
N ILE A 141 46.40 -5.64 9.28
CA ILE A 141 46.01 -4.48 10.11
C ILE A 141 44.55 -4.07 9.82
N GLY A 142 43.73 -3.91 10.86
CA GLY A 142 42.66 -2.90 10.89
C GLY A 142 41.35 -3.36 11.50
N HIS A 143 41.11 -3.06 12.80
CA HIS A 143 40.16 -2.02 13.28
C HIS A 143 38.67 -2.39 13.06
N ALA A 144 37.72 -2.31 14.00
CA ALA A 144 37.67 -1.83 15.37
C ALA A 144 36.38 -2.41 16.04
N THR A 145 36.50 -2.68 17.34
CA THR A 145 35.52 -2.74 18.45
C THR A 145 33.99 -2.77 18.18
N PRO A 146 33.26 -3.68 18.85
CA PRO A 146 31.82 -3.57 19.10
C PRO A 146 31.53 -2.69 20.33
N THR A 147 30.45 -1.91 20.32
CA THR A 147 29.90 -1.32 21.56
C THR A 147 28.37 -1.29 21.52
N PRO A 148 27.68 -1.91 22.50
CA PRO A 148 26.25 -1.78 22.70
C PRO A 148 25.95 -0.62 23.67
N ALA A 149 25.01 0.26 23.33
CA ALA A 149 24.44 1.22 24.28
C ALA A 149 22.92 1.05 24.32
N ARG A 150 22.47 0.44 25.42
CA ARG A 150 21.11 0.51 25.92
C ARG A 150 20.68 1.97 26.08
N SER A 151 19.46 2.28 25.67
CA SER A 151 18.66 3.33 26.30
C SER A 151 17.22 2.85 26.38
N ALA A 152 16.78 2.66 27.62
CA ALA A 152 15.42 2.33 28.01
C ALA A 152 14.81 3.58 28.63
N VAL A 153 13.77 4.16 28.01
CA VAL A 153 12.80 5.12 28.56
C VAL A 153 11.68 5.18 27.51
N GLY A 154 10.38 5.08 27.74
CA GLY A 154 9.55 4.87 28.91
C GLY A 154 8.12 4.81 28.36
N LEU A 155 7.39 3.74 28.66
CA LEU A 155 6.05 3.48 28.14
C LEU A 155 5.05 4.25 29.00
N LEU A 156 4.47 5.32 28.46
CA LEU A 156 3.48 6.15 29.15
C LEU A 156 2.09 5.70 28.70
N VAL A 157 1.50 4.80 29.49
CA VAL A 157 0.08 4.44 29.44
C VAL A 157 -0.71 5.62 30.00
N LEU A 158 -1.56 6.24 29.19
CA LEU A 158 -2.50 7.27 29.64
C LEU A 158 -3.90 6.65 29.69
N VAL A 159 -4.27 6.22 30.90
CA VAL A 159 -5.65 5.86 31.27
C VAL A 159 -6.38 7.13 31.72
N GLY A 160 -7.62 7.29 31.25
CA GLY A 160 -8.64 8.17 31.83
C GLY A 160 -9.22 9.17 30.82
N ALA A 161 -10.51 9.46 30.77
CA ALA A 161 -11.65 9.01 31.56
C ALA A 161 -12.92 9.30 30.74
N SER A 162 -13.97 8.51 30.99
CA SER A 162 -15.33 8.74 30.49
C SER A 162 -15.85 10.13 30.86
N ALA A 163 -16.50 10.80 29.92
CA ALA A 163 -17.46 11.86 30.22
C ALA A 163 -18.63 11.76 29.25
N ALA A 164 -19.66 11.04 29.67
CA ALA A 164 -21.01 11.24 29.18
C ALA A 164 -21.46 12.67 29.55
N ILE A 165 -21.91 13.44 28.57
CA ILE A 165 -22.74 14.62 28.82
C ILE A 165 -24.05 14.40 28.07
N ASP A 166 -24.96 13.75 28.78
CA ASP A 166 -26.39 13.95 28.68
C ASP A 166 -26.72 15.36 29.19
N ARG A 167 -27.49 16.13 28.40
CA ARG A 167 -28.33 17.32 28.72
C ARG A 167 -28.41 18.25 27.51
N LEU A 168 -29.52 18.87 27.11
CA LEU A 168 -30.85 19.06 27.69
C LEU A 168 -31.73 19.56 26.51
N ARG A 169 -32.86 18.92 26.19
CA ARG A 169 -34.22 19.44 26.41
C ARG A 169 -34.39 20.98 26.34
N ARG A 170 -35.09 21.44 25.31
CA ARG A 170 -36.41 22.11 25.33
C ARG A 170 -36.50 23.30 24.39
#